data_AF-A0A3D8X6I0-F1
#
_entry.id   AF-A0A3D8X6I0-F1
#
_cell.length_a   1.000
_cell.length_b   1.000
_cell.length_c   1.000
_cell.angle_alpha   90.00
_cell.angle_beta   90.00
_cell.angle_gamma   90.00
#
_symmetry.space_group_name_H-M   'P 1'
#
loop_
_entity.id
_entity.type
_entity.pdbx_description
1 polymer ?
#
loop_
_entity_poly.entity_id
_entity_poly.type
_entity_poly.pdbx_seq_one_letter_code
_entity_poly.pdbx_strand_id
1 'polypeptide(L)'
;MNTYTGKQITELLNNEGADLNLRTVRYYTQIEIVPPLVLVGNKRVYTDQHVHYFRAVLTLSKAGESLASIQETLRSMGDEEVKNIGAQLPLYQSKQIQNQEMHQVNEDVFVAMNRNLSADVRQKVIESVTQILKDHSSHD
;
A
#
# COMPACT_ATOMS: atom_id res chain seq x y z
N MET A 1 -0.63 -9.96 17.40
CA MET A 1 -0.18 -8.58 17.15
C MET A 1 1.33 -8.56 17.32
N ASN A 2 2.06 -8.31 16.26
CA ASN A 2 3.51 -8.17 16.32
C ASN A 2 3.89 -6.79 16.85
N THR A 3 5.06 -6.68 17.46
CA THR A 3 5.60 -5.41 17.95
C THR A 3 6.96 -5.16 17.31
N TYR A 4 7.21 -3.91 16.96
CA TYR A 4 8.43 -3.50 16.26
C TYR A 4 9.07 -2.31 16.97
N THR A 5 10.40 -2.25 16.89
CA THR A 5 11.18 -1.04 17.13
C THR A 5 11.20 -0.18 15.87
N GLY A 6 11.55 1.11 16.00
CA GLY A 6 11.70 1.98 14.82
C GLY A 6 12.71 1.43 13.80
N LYS A 7 13.77 0.77 14.27
CA LYS A 7 14.78 0.14 13.39
C LYS A 7 14.16 -1.02 12.59
N GLN A 8 13.37 -1.86 13.24
CA GLN A 8 12.69 -2.98 12.57
C GLN A 8 11.65 -2.48 11.55
N ILE A 9 10.93 -1.39 11.84
CA ILE A 9 10.05 -0.75 10.85
C ILE A 9 10.85 -0.27 9.64
N THR A 10 11.98 0.42 9.86
CA THR A 10 12.86 0.88 8.78
C THR A 10 13.35 -0.30 7.92
N GLU A 11 13.87 -1.35 8.56
CA GLU A 11 14.37 -2.55 7.87
C GLU A 11 13.26 -3.25 7.08
N LEU A 12 12.07 -3.42 7.68
CA LEU A 12 10.92 -4.04 7.05
C LEU A 12 10.49 -3.30 5.79
N LEU A 13 10.30 -1.98 5.88
CA LEU A 13 9.85 -1.18 4.74
C LEU A 13 10.93 -1.10 3.64
N ASN A 14 12.21 -1.06 4.00
CA ASN A 14 13.30 -1.06 3.03
C ASN A 14 13.42 -2.40 2.30
N ASN A 15 13.19 -3.52 2.97
CA ASN A 15 13.10 -4.83 2.32
C ASN A 15 11.92 -4.91 1.33
N GLU A 16 10.87 -4.14 1.59
CA GLU A 16 9.76 -3.95 0.67
C GLU A 16 10.06 -2.94 -0.44
N GLY A 17 11.27 -2.39 -0.54
CA GLY A 17 11.66 -1.45 -1.60
C GLY A 17 11.36 0.02 -1.30
N ALA A 18 11.05 0.36 -0.05
CA ALA A 18 11.12 1.75 0.39
C ALA A 18 12.59 2.21 0.51
N ASP A 19 12.79 3.53 0.43
CA ASP A 19 14.07 4.17 0.75
C ASP A 19 13.87 5.08 1.97
N LEU A 20 13.77 4.44 3.14
CA LEU A 20 13.54 5.10 4.42
C LEU A 20 14.75 4.98 5.32
N ASN A 21 14.98 6.03 6.10
CA ASN A 21 15.90 5.99 7.23
C ASN A 21 15.14 6.09 8.55
N LEU A 22 15.81 5.74 9.65
CA LEU A 22 15.23 5.75 10.98
C LEU A 22 14.77 7.15 11.43
N ARG A 23 15.41 8.22 10.93
CA ARG A 23 15.01 9.60 11.24
C ARG A 23 13.64 9.91 10.64
N THR A 24 13.36 9.44 9.42
CA THR A 24 12.04 9.60 8.78
C THR A 24 10.94 8.87 9.56
N VAL A 25 11.17 7.63 9.98
CA VAL A 25 10.23 6.87 10.82
C VAL A 25 9.89 7.61 12.11
N ARG A 26 10.92 8.13 12.80
CA ARG A 26 10.73 8.93 14.02
C ARG A 26 10.01 10.25 13.75
N TYR A 27 10.36 10.93 12.67
CA TYR A 27 9.75 12.20 12.29
C TYR A 27 8.25 12.03 12.02
N TYR A 28 7.87 11.04 11.22
CA TYR A 28 6.47 10.71 10.94
C TYR A 28 5.69 10.38 12.22
N THR A 29 6.31 9.65 13.15
CA THR A 29 5.72 9.40 14.47
C THR A 29 5.54 10.69 15.28
N GLN A 30 6.55 11.56 15.27
CA GLN A 30 6.53 12.82 16.03
C GLN A 30 5.47 13.80 15.52
N ILE A 31 5.25 13.87 14.20
CA ILE A 31 4.22 14.73 13.62
C ILE A 31 2.84 14.09 13.67
N GLU A 32 2.68 12.88 14.21
CA GLU A 32 1.41 12.16 14.31
C GLU A 32 0.74 11.92 12.94
N ILE A 33 1.54 11.60 11.91
CA ILE A 33 1.02 11.09 10.63
C ILE A 33 0.70 9.60 10.70
N VAL A 34 1.31 8.91 11.68
CA VAL A 34 1.00 7.54 12.07
C VAL A 34 0.38 7.56 13.47
N PRO A 35 -0.38 6.52 13.87
CA PRO A 35 -1.00 6.44 15.19
C PRO A 35 0.02 6.53 16.33
N PRO A 36 -0.41 6.91 17.55
CA PRO A 36 0.45 6.90 18.73
C PRO A 36 0.99 5.50 19.03
N LEU A 37 2.27 5.44 19.43
CA LEU A 37 2.91 4.19 19.82
C LEU A 37 2.19 3.51 20.98
N VAL A 38 2.07 2.18 20.88
CA VAL A 38 1.42 1.35 21.90
C VAL A 38 2.39 1.10 23.05
N LEU A 39 1.92 1.23 24.29
CA LEU A 39 2.67 0.86 25.48
C LEU A 39 2.53 -0.65 25.74
N VAL A 40 3.63 -1.39 25.65
CA VAL A 40 3.69 -2.82 26.01
C VAL A 40 4.72 -2.98 27.13
N GLY A 41 4.24 -3.32 28.33
CA GLY A 41 5.05 -3.25 29.54
C GLY A 41 5.49 -1.81 29.83
N ASN A 42 6.81 -1.56 29.81
CA ASN A 42 7.38 -0.22 30.02
C ASN A 42 8.04 0.36 28.76
N LYS A 43 7.67 -0.13 27.57
CA LYS A 43 8.25 0.31 26.29
C LYS A 43 7.15 0.72 25.32
N ARG A 44 7.36 1.84 24.63
CA ARG A 44 6.54 2.26 23.48
C ARG A 44 7.03 1.53 22.24
N VAL A 45 6.12 0.88 21.54
CA VAL A 45 6.41 0.03 20.38
C VAL A 45 5.49 0.37 19.21
N TYR A 46 5.97 0.08 18.01
CA TYR A 46 5.16 0.04 16.80
C TYR A 46 4.44 -1.31 16.72
N THR A 47 3.37 -1.38 15.96
CA THR A 47 2.54 -2.58 15.74
C THR A 47 2.27 -2.78 14.26
N ASP A 48 1.58 -3.86 13.89
CA ASP A 48 1.15 -4.09 12.50
C ASP A 48 0.32 -2.93 11.94
N GLN A 49 -0.51 -2.27 12.77
CA GLN A 49 -1.24 -1.05 12.37
C GLN A 49 -0.28 0.05 11.90
N HIS A 50 0.82 0.27 12.62
CA HIS A 50 1.79 1.29 12.24
C HIS A 50 2.45 0.95 10.90
N VAL A 51 2.73 -0.33 10.63
CA VAL A 51 3.25 -0.78 9.33
C VAL A 51 2.29 -0.39 8.20
N HIS A 52 0.98 -0.61 8.38
CA HIS A 52 -0.02 -0.21 7.39
C HIS A 52 -0.05 1.30 7.15
N TYR A 53 0.00 2.10 8.20
CA TYR A 53 0.07 3.56 8.08
C TYR A 53 1.35 4.02 7.38
N PHE A 54 2.51 3.47 7.72
CA PHE A 54 3.75 3.82 7.03
C PHE A 54 3.69 3.47 5.54
N ARG A 55 3.15 2.30 5.18
CA ARG A 55 2.95 1.93 3.78
C ARG A 55 2.02 2.92 3.08
N ALA A 56 0.90 3.31 3.70
CA ALA A 56 -0.03 4.28 3.13
C ALA A 56 0.61 5.65 2.90
N VAL A 57 1.36 6.16 3.90
CA VAL A 57 2.12 7.42 3.77
C VAL A 57 3.09 7.35 2.60
N LEU A 58 3.83 6.24 2.47
CA LEU A 58 4.76 6.04 1.36
C LEU A 58 4.07 5.96 0.00
N THR A 59 2.94 5.25 -0.09
CA THR A 59 2.13 5.17 -1.32
C THR A 59 1.71 6.57 -1.77
N LEU A 60 1.08 7.34 -0.88
CA LEU A 60 0.57 8.67 -1.21
C LEU A 60 1.69 9.65 -1.52
N SER A 61 2.81 9.58 -0.78
CA SER A 61 4.00 10.40 -1.08
C SER A 61 4.54 10.11 -2.48
N LYS A 62 4.53 8.85 -2.92
CA LYS A 62 4.94 8.46 -4.29
C LYS A 62 3.94 8.88 -5.36
N ALA A 63 2.66 9.01 -5.00
CA ALA A 63 1.64 9.58 -5.87
C ALA A 63 1.74 11.12 -6.00
N GLY A 64 2.61 11.77 -5.22
CA GLY A 64 2.88 13.21 -5.29
C GLY A 64 2.20 14.04 -4.19
N GLU A 65 1.53 13.40 -3.24
CA GLU A 65 0.88 14.09 -2.12
C GLU A 65 1.90 14.68 -1.14
N SER A 66 1.55 15.84 -0.57
CA SER A 66 2.35 16.47 0.50
C SER A 66 2.10 15.79 1.85
N LEU A 67 3.07 15.82 2.77
CA LEU A 67 2.89 15.21 4.11
C LEU A 67 1.70 15.79 4.89
N ALA A 68 1.38 17.08 4.70
CA ALA A 68 0.22 17.70 5.34
C ALA A 68 -1.10 17.14 4.80
N SER A 69 -1.22 17.03 3.46
CA SER A 69 -2.38 16.42 2.79
C SER A 69 -2.57 14.96 3.20
N ILE A 70 -1.47 14.20 3.23
CA ILE A 70 -1.47 12.79 3.66
C ILE A 70 -1.97 12.68 5.10
N GLN A 71 -1.46 13.53 6.00
CA GLN A 71 -1.89 13.49 7.40
C GLN A 71 -3.39 13.77 7.54
N GLU A 72 -3.92 14.77 6.84
CA GLU A 72 -5.34 15.09 6.86
C GLU A 72 -6.19 13.93 6.33
N THR A 73 -5.75 13.35 5.22
CA THR A 73 -6.41 12.22 4.55
C THR A 73 -6.44 10.98 5.45
N LEU A 74 -5.32 10.59 6.04
CA LEU A 74 -5.25 9.38 6.88
C LEU A 74 -5.97 9.53 8.23
N ARG A 75 -6.23 10.77 8.69
CA ARG A 75 -6.98 11.03 9.94
C ARG A 75 -8.47 10.75 9.81
N SER A 76 -9.05 10.91 8.62
CA SER A 76 -10.47 10.66 8.37
C SER A 76 -10.78 9.22 7.93
N MET A 77 -9.75 8.44 7.63
CA MET A 77 -9.88 7.07 7.11
C MET A 77 -9.98 6.01 8.22
N GLY A 78 -10.73 4.96 7.93
CA GLY A 78 -10.74 3.73 8.72
C GLY A 78 -9.49 2.87 8.47
N ASP A 79 -9.16 1.99 9.42
CA ASP A 79 -7.97 1.12 9.33
C ASP A 79 -7.92 0.28 8.05
N GLU A 80 -9.07 -0.22 7.55
CA GLU A 80 -9.13 -1.00 6.31
C GLU A 80 -8.83 -0.17 5.06
N GLU A 81 -9.26 1.09 5.02
CA GLU A 81 -8.95 2.00 3.91
C GLU A 81 -7.45 2.32 3.88
N VAL A 82 -6.86 2.58 5.05
CA VAL A 82 -5.40 2.78 5.18
C VAL A 82 -4.63 1.55 4.73
N LYS A 83 -5.08 0.33 5.11
CA LYS A 83 -4.49 -0.93 4.64
C LYS A 83 -4.54 -1.05 3.12
N ASN A 84 -5.68 -0.73 2.51
CA ASN A 84 -5.86 -0.80 1.06
C ASN A 84 -4.95 0.16 0.29
N ILE A 85 -4.75 1.38 0.80
CA ILE A 85 -3.78 2.33 0.24
C ILE A 85 -2.35 1.82 0.42
N GLY A 86 -2.02 1.32 1.61
CA GLY A 86 -0.70 0.76 1.89
C GLY A 86 -0.35 -0.46 1.02
N ALA A 87 -1.33 -1.29 0.67
CA ALA A 87 -1.15 -2.46 -0.20
C ALA A 87 -0.74 -2.09 -1.63
N GLN A 88 -0.98 -0.86 -2.07
CA GLN A 88 -0.62 -0.37 -3.40
C GLN A 88 0.85 0.09 -3.51
N LEU A 89 1.58 0.18 -2.39
CA LEU A 89 2.99 0.62 -2.39
C LEU A 89 3.87 -0.10 -3.42
N PRO A 90 3.76 -1.44 -3.64
CA PRO A 90 4.54 -2.14 -4.65
C PRO A 90 4.31 -1.63 -6.07
N LEU A 91 3.13 -1.11 -6.40
CA LEU A 91 2.79 -0.61 -7.73
C LEU A 91 3.60 0.65 -8.10
N TYR A 92 4.08 1.41 -7.10
CA TYR A 92 4.87 2.62 -7.31
C TYR A 92 6.38 2.39 -7.27
N GLN A 93 6.83 1.14 -7.30
CA GLN A 93 8.25 0.82 -7.35
C GLN A 93 8.72 0.80 -8.80
N SER A 94 9.80 1.50 -9.13
CA SER A 94 10.30 1.60 -10.51
C SER A 94 10.49 0.25 -11.18
N LYS A 95 11.00 -0.75 -10.45
CA LYS A 95 11.14 -2.13 -10.95
C LYS A 95 9.80 -2.79 -11.25
N GLN A 96 8.78 -2.56 -10.42
CA GLN A 96 7.45 -3.13 -10.63
C GLN A 96 6.72 -2.41 -11.77
N ILE A 97 6.79 -1.07 -11.83
CA ILE A 97 6.21 -0.29 -12.94
C ILE A 97 6.73 -0.77 -14.30
N GLN A 98 8.05 -0.96 -14.41
CA GLN A 98 8.67 -1.45 -15.66
C GLN A 98 8.26 -2.89 -16.00
N ASN A 99 8.03 -3.72 -14.99
CA ASN A 99 7.69 -5.13 -15.14
C ASN A 99 6.19 -5.40 -15.09
N GLN A 100 5.36 -4.37 -15.06
CA GLN A 100 3.90 -4.50 -15.07
C GLN A 100 3.31 -4.08 -16.41
N GLU A 101 2.17 -4.66 -16.71
CA GLU A 101 1.28 -4.30 -17.79
C GLU A 101 -0.10 -4.07 -17.16
N MET A 102 -0.68 -2.91 -17.42
CA MET A 102 -2.02 -2.54 -16.98
C MET A 102 -2.98 -2.79 -18.14
N HIS A 103 -4.01 -3.58 -17.90
CA HIS A 103 -5.10 -3.80 -18.84
C HIS A 103 -6.39 -3.19 -18.26
N GLN A 104 -6.99 -2.26 -19.00
CA GLN A 104 -8.30 -1.72 -18.64
C GLN A 104 -9.38 -2.67 -19.14
N VAL A 105 -10.20 -3.19 -18.23
CA VAL A 105 -11.32 -4.07 -18.58
C VAL A 105 -12.56 -3.23 -18.91
N ASN A 106 -12.83 -2.20 -18.09
CA ASN A 106 -13.86 -1.17 -18.31
C ASN A 106 -13.48 0.14 -17.59
N GLU A 107 -14.41 1.09 -17.44
CA GLU A 107 -14.14 2.38 -16.79
C GLU A 107 -13.75 2.26 -15.30
N ASP A 108 -14.26 1.24 -14.61
CA ASP A 108 -14.09 1.06 -13.16
C ASP A 108 -13.04 -0.01 -12.78
N VAL A 109 -12.64 -0.86 -13.73
CA VAL A 109 -11.81 -2.05 -13.47
C VAL A 109 -10.54 -2.04 -14.29
N PHE A 110 -9.42 -2.01 -13.57
CA PHE A 110 -8.07 -2.15 -14.10
C PHE A 110 -7.42 -3.41 -13.54
N VAL A 111 -6.71 -4.15 -14.40
CA VAL A 111 -5.98 -5.35 -14.02
C VAL A 111 -4.49 -5.12 -14.29
N ALA A 112 -3.69 -5.02 -13.23
CA ALA A 112 -2.24 -4.94 -13.32
C ALA A 112 -1.63 -6.35 -13.21
N MET A 113 -0.84 -6.74 -14.20
CA MET A 113 -0.19 -8.05 -14.26
C MET A 113 1.31 -7.92 -14.51
N ASN A 114 2.10 -8.88 -14.04
CA ASN A 114 3.52 -8.91 -14.34
C ASN A 114 3.76 -9.32 -15.80
N ARG A 115 4.66 -8.64 -16.51
CA ARG A 115 5.03 -8.91 -17.91
C ARG A 115 5.62 -10.29 -18.14
N ASN A 116 6.22 -10.90 -17.10
CA ASN A 116 6.76 -12.26 -17.14
C ASN A 116 5.66 -13.33 -17.15
N LEU A 117 4.39 -12.96 -16.96
CA LEU A 117 3.27 -13.86 -17.11
C LEU A 117 3.13 -14.28 -18.57
N SER A 118 3.00 -15.60 -18.81
CA SER A 118 2.78 -16.13 -20.16
C SER A 118 1.51 -15.51 -20.80
N ALA A 119 1.54 -15.36 -22.12
CA ALA A 119 0.42 -14.78 -22.86
C ALA A 119 -0.90 -15.56 -22.65
N ASP A 120 -0.84 -16.89 -22.58
CA ASP A 120 -1.99 -17.76 -22.33
C ASP A 120 -2.64 -17.47 -20.96
N VAL A 121 -1.84 -17.41 -19.90
CA VAL A 121 -2.35 -17.12 -18.55
C VAL A 121 -2.90 -15.69 -18.46
N ARG A 122 -2.24 -14.72 -19.10
CA ARG A 122 -2.70 -13.33 -19.16
C ARG A 122 -4.08 -13.23 -19.80
N GLN A 123 -4.25 -13.87 -20.95
CA GLN A 123 -5.51 -13.88 -21.68
C GLN A 123 -6.63 -14.51 -20.84
N LYS A 124 -6.35 -15.64 -20.19
CA LYS A 124 -7.31 -16.31 -19.29
C LYS A 124 -7.74 -15.42 -18.12
N VAL A 125 -6.83 -14.65 -17.54
CA VAL A 125 -7.17 -13.69 -16.47
C VAL A 125 -8.11 -12.61 -17.00
N ILE A 126 -7.80 -11.99 -18.14
CA ILE A 126 -8.62 -10.94 -18.74
C ILE A 126 -10.02 -11.46 -19.07
N GLU A 127 -10.11 -12.63 -19.71
CA GLU A 127 -11.39 -13.26 -20.08
C GLU A 127 -12.23 -13.59 -18.85
N SER A 128 -11.60 -14.13 -17.80
CA SER A 128 -12.30 -14.46 -16.55
C SER A 128 -12.90 -13.22 -15.88
N VAL A 129 -12.11 -12.14 -15.75
CA VAL A 129 -12.59 -10.89 -15.15
C VAL A 129 -13.70 -10.27 -16.01
N THR A 130 -13.51 -10.25 -17.34
CA THR A 130 -14.52 -9.71 -18.27
C THR A 130 -15.84 -10.47 -18.18
N GLN A 131 -15.79 -11.81 -18.11
CA GLN A 131 -16.99 -12.64 -18.03
C GLN A 131 -17.76 -12.38 -16.73
N ILE A 132 -17.05 -12.33 -15.59
CA ILE A 132 -17.67 -12.04 -14.28
C ILE A 132 -18.41 -10.71 -14.29
N LEU A 133 -17.81 -9.67 -14.89
CA LEU A 133 -18.42 -8.34 -14.96
C LEU A 133 -19.65 -8.30 -15.89
N LYS A 134 -19.64 -9.08 -16.98
CA LYS A 134 -20.80 -9.23 -17.88
C LYS A 134 -21.94 -9.99 -17.21
N ASP A 135 -21.64 -11.06 -16.48
CA ASP A 135 -22.66 -11.87 -15.81
C ASP A 135 -23.36 -11.07 -14.70
N HIS A 136 -22.62 -10.20 -14.00
CA HIS A 136 -23.21 -9.28 -13.01
C HIS A 136 -24.09 -8.19 -13.63
N SER A 137 -23.70 -7.63 -14.78
CA SER A 137 -24.52 -6.64 -15.49
C SER A 137 -25.74 -7.23 -16.20
N SER A 138 -25.84 -8.57 -16.27
CA SER A 138 -26.99 -9.30 -16.84
C SER A 138 -28.06 -9.66 -15.79
N HIS A 139 -27.78 -9.40 -14.51
CA HIS A 139 -28.62 -9.78 -13.37
C HIS A 139 -29.19 -8.60 -12.57
N ASP A 140 -28.96 -7.38 -13.04
CA ASP A 140 -29.65 -6.15 -12.63
C ASP A 140 -30.65 -5.71 -13.71
#